data_AF-A0A1V9ZDL1-F1
#
_entry.id   AF-A0A1V9ZDL1-F1
#
_cell.length_a   1.000
_cell.length_b   1.000
_cell.length_c   1.000
_cell.angle_alpha   90.00
_cell.angle_beta   90.00
_cell.angle_gamma   90.00
#
_symmetry.space_group_name_H-M   'P 1'
#
loop_
_entity.id
_entity.type
_entity.pdbx_description
1 polymer ?
#
loop_
_entity_poly.entity_id
_entity_poly.type
_entity_poly.pdbx_seq_one_letter_code
_entity_poly.pdbx_strand_id
1 'polypeptide(L)'
;MATHYDVLGVAADCSQVELKTAYHAAILQSHPDKSKATDDTSSFQDVHAAYQTLRTAESRRAYDLSLQEAKLRDEKRISDEVDLEDMIYNAEDECYSYACRCGEHYFISVEELEDGTDVVPCDGCSLNIRVLYESQH
;
A
#
# COMPACT_ATOMS: atom_id res chain seq x y z
N MET A 1 -6.59 4.85 0.18
CA MET A 1 -7.26 4.70 1.49
C MET A 1 -6.78 5.84 2.38
N ALA A 2 -7.70 6.63 2.94
CA ALA A 2 -7.35 7.67 3.91
C ALA A 2 -6.81 7.02 5.20
N THR A 3 -5.72 7.58 5.74
CA THR A 3 -5.16 7.13 7.03
C THR A 3 -5.81 7.90 8.18
N HIS A 4 -5.61 7.48 9.42
CA HIS A 4 -6.06 8.26 10.59
C HIS A 4 -5.40 9.65 10.67
N TYR A 5 -4.19 9.79 10.11
CA TYR A 5 -3.51 11.09 9.99
C TYR A 5 -4.20 11.99 8.97
N ASP A 6 -4.62 11.42 7.85
CA ASP A 6 -5.37 12.10 6.77
C ASP A 6 -6.74 12.59 7.28
N VAL A 7 -7.46 11.74 8.02
CA VAL A 7 -8.75 12.07 8.67
C VAL A 7 -8.63 13.27 9.64
N LEU A 8 -7.48 13.40 10.32
CA LEU A 8 -7.21 14.51 11.24
C LEU A 8 -6.49 15.69 10.57
N GLY A 9 -6.08 15.56 9.30
CA GLY A 9 -5.32 16.57 8.57
C GLY A 9 -3.95 16.89 9.17
N VAL A 10 -3.26 15.88 9.74
CA VAL A 10 -1.94 16.03 10.38
C VAL A 10 -0.90 15.13 9.72
N ALA A 11 0.38 15.49 9.88
CA ALA A 11 1.49 14.66 9.43
C ALA A 11 1.69 13.42 10.33
N ALA A 12 2.26 12.35 9.76
CA ALA A 12 2.55 11.11 10.48
C ALA A 12 3.63 11.28 11.57
N ASP A 13 4.39 12.37 11.56
CA ASP A 13 5.38 12.75 12.59
C ASP A 13 4.86 13.80 13.59
N CYS A 14 3.57 14.18 13.52
CA CYS A 14 3.03 15.27 14.35
C CYS A 14 3.19 15.02 15.86
N SER A 15 3.35 16.09 16.63
CA SER A 15 3.40 16.03 18.09
C SER A 15 2.04 15.71 18.71
N GLN A 16 2.03 15.29 19.97
CA GLN A 16 0.78 15.06 20.73
C GLN A 16 -0.06 16.34 20.90
N VAL A 17 0.60 17.49 20.96
CA VAL A 17 -0.08 18.80 21.07
C VAL A 17 -0.79 19.14 19.76
N GLU A 18 -0.13 18.92 18.62
CA GLU A 18 -0.72 19.12 17.30
C GLU A 18 -1.88 18.16 17.06
N LEU A 19 -1.71 16.87 17.39
CA LEU A 19 -2.75 15.86 17.27
C LEU A 19 -4.02 16.24 18.04
N LYS A 20 -3.87 16.70 19.29
CA LYS A 20 -4.99 17.14 20.12
C LYS A 20 -5.66 18.39 19.55
N THR A 21 -4.87 19.37 19.12
CA THR A 21 -5.38 20.61 18.50
C THR A 21 -6.20 20.30 17.24
N ALA A 22 -5.68 19.42 16.38
CA ALA A 22 -6.34 18.98 15.15
C ALA A 22 -7.64 18.23 15.44
N TYR A 23 -7.66 17.33 16.43
CA TYR A 23 -8.87 16.66 16.87
C TYR A 23 -9.97 17.65 17.28
N HIS A 24 -9.66 18.65 18.11
CA HIS A 24 -10.65 19.66 18.49
C HIS A 24 -11.17 20.46 17.29
N ALA A 25 -10.29 20.82 16.35
CA ALA A 25 -10.67 21.54 15.13
C ALA A 25 -11.55 20.67 14.20
N ALA A 26 -11.25 19.39 14.06
CA ALA A 26 -11.99 18.45 13.22
C ALA A 26 -13.40 18.19 13.79
N ILE A 27 -13.53 18.05 15.11
CA ILE A 27 -14.85 17.87 15.77
C ILE A 27 -15.77 19.07 15.51
N LEU A 28 -15.25 20.30 15.58
CA LEU A 28 -16.00 21.52 15.27
C LEU A 28 -16.44 21.61 13.80
N GLN A 29 -15.69 21.00 12.90
CA GLN A 29 -16.00 20.95 11.47
C GLN A 29 -17.02 19.85 11.14
N SER A 30 -17.00 18.74 11.88
CA SER A 30 -17.94 17.62 11.73
C SER A 30 -19.35 17.86 12.28
N HIS A 31 -19.66 19.08 12.76
CA HIS A 31 -20.99 19.41 13.30
C HIS A 31 -22.06 19.41 12.18
N PRO A 32 -23.21 18.74 12.37
CA PRO A 32 -24.26 18.58 11.34
C PRO A 32 -24.91 19.90 10.91
N ASP A 33 -24.72 20.98 11.67
CA ASP A 33 -25.20 22.33 11.33
C ASP A 33 -24.37 22.99 10.20
N LYS A 34 -23.12 22.53 10.01
CA LYS A 34 -22.19 23.02 8.99
C LYS A 34 -22.07 22.12 7.76
N SER A 35 -22.65 20.92 7.78
CA SER A 35 -22.56 19.98 6.66
C SER A 35 -23.46 20.43 5.50
N LYS A 36 -22.99 21.41 4.73
CA LYS A 36 -23.35 21.49 3.31
C LYS A 36 -22.64 20.33 2.61
N ALA A 37 -23.43 19.51 1.92
CA ALA A 37 -22.98 18.33 1.19
C ALA A 37 -21.70 18.60 0.38
N THR A 38 -20.58 18.17 0.92
CA THR A 38 -19.32 18.00 0.20
C THR A 38 -18.76 16.65 0.62
N ASP A 39 -18.32 15.89 -0.37
CA ASP A 39 -17.90 14.48 -0.31
C ASP A 39 -16.71 14.23 0.65
N ASP A 40 -16.04 15.30 1.08
CA ASP A 40 -14.77 15.30 1.81
C ASP A 40 -14.92 15.37 3.35
N THR A 41 -16.15 15.42 3.88
CA THR A 41 -16.34 15.59 5.32
C THR A 41 -16.21 14.24 6.04
N SER A 42 -15.03 13.97 6.61
CA SER A 42 -14.83 12.86 7.55
C SER A 42 -15.87 12.95 8.67
N SER A 43 -16.56 11.84 8.98
CA SER A 43 -17.61 11.86 9.98
C SER A 43 -17.03 12.07 11.38
N PHE A 44 -17.84 12.59 12.31
CA PHE A 44 -17.44 12.69 13.72
C PHE A 44 -16.90 11.35 14.26
N GLN A 45 -17.47 10.23 13.81
CA GLN A 45 -17.06 8.88 14.23
C GLN A 45 -15.66 8.56 13.73
N ASP A 46 -15.33 8.90 12.48
CA ASP A 46 -14.00 8.69 11.89
C ASP A 46 -12.95 9.55 12.60
N VAL A 47 -13.25 10.83 12.83
CA VAL A 47 -12.38 11.76 13.57
C VAL A 47 -12.12 11.25 14.98
N HIS A 48 -13.16 10.77 15.67
CA HIS A 48 -13.00 10.23 17.01
C HIS A 48 -12.20 8.93 17.02
N ALA A 49 -12.47 8.01 16.11
CA ALA A 49 -11.73 6.75 15.98
C ALA A 49 -10.24 7.01 15.68
N ALA A 50 -9.94 7.90 14.74
CA ALA A 50 -8.59 8.30 14.39
C ALA A 50 -7.82 8.83 15.60
N TYR A 51 -8.42 9.75 16.36
CA TYR A 51 -7.79 10.27 17.58
C TYR A 51 -7.60 9.19 18.63
N GLN A 52 -8.59 8.32 18.87
CA GLN A 52 -8.47 7.24 19.87
C GLN A 52 -7.29 6.31 19.58
N THR A 53 -7.05 6.01 18.30
CA THR A 53 -5.92 5.19 17.86
C THR A 53 -4.58 5.92 18.01
N LEU A 54 -4.52 7.21 17.67
CA LEU A 54 -3.26 7.97 17.64
C LEU A 54 -2.88 8.62 18.98
N ARG A 55 -3.80 8.71 19.94
CA ARG A 55 -3.62 9.49 21.20
C ARG A 55 -2.48 9.03 22.09
N THR A 56 -2.12 7.75 22.10
CA THR A 56 -1.03 7.21 22.93
C THR A 56 0.12 6.76 22.04
N ALA A 57 1.35 6.86 22.55
CA ALA A 57 2.53 6.39 21.81
C ALA A 57 2.44 4.89 21.47
N GLU A 58 1.87 4.08 22.37
CA GLU A 58 1.71 2.64 22.16
C GLU A 58 0.69 2.32 21.06
N SER A 59 -0.51 2.91 21.12
CA SER A 59 -1.56 2.66 20.11
C SER A 59 -1.19 3.25 18.74
N ARG A 60 -0.52 4.42 18.73
CA ARG A 60 0.03 5.02 17.51
C ARG A 60 1.07 4.10 16.88
N ARG A 61 2.03 3.60 17.67
CA ARG A 61 3.04 2.66 17.16
C ARG A 61 2.42 1.37 16.61
N ALA A 62 1.42 0.81 17.28
CA ALA A 62 0.73 -0.38 16.80
C ALA A 62 -0.01 -0.11 15.47
N TYR A 63 -0.60 1.08 15.32
CA TYR A 63 -1.23 1.51 14.08
C TYR A 63 -0.22 1.76 12.96
N ASP A 64 0.91 2.41 13.25
CA ASP A 64 1.96 2.63 12.26
C ASP A 64 2.55 1.29 11.77
N LEU A 65 2.72 0.33 12.68
CA LEU A 65 3.15 -1.03 12.32
C LEU A 65 2.12 -1.71 11.42
N SER A 66 0.84 -1.65 11.76
CA SER A 66 -0.20 -2.27 10.94
C SER A 66 -0.34 -1.62 9.56
N LEU A 67 -0.15 -0.29 9.46
CA LEU A 67 -0.06 0.41 8.19
C LEU A 67 1.14 -0.05 7.36
N GLN A 68 2.30 -0.23 7.99
CA GLN A 68 3.49 -0.75 7.32
C GLN A 68 3.27 -2.18 6.84
N GLU A 69 2.71 -3.06 7.67
CA GLU A 69 2.37 -4.44 7.28
C GLU A 69 1.33 -4.46 6.14
N ALA A 70 0.34 -3.58 6.18
CA ALA A 70 -0.65 -3.45 5.11
C ALA A 70 -0.01 -2.98 3.80
N LYS A 71 0.93 -2.02 3.84
CA LYS A 71 1.71 -1.60 2.67
C LYS A 71 2.50 -2.76 2.09
N LEU A 72 3.25 -3.48 2.93
CA LEU A 72 4.04 -4.64 2.50
C LEU A 72 3.18 -5.76 1.88
N ARG A 73 1.95 -5.94 2.38
CA ARG A 73 0.98 -6.87 1.79
C ARG A 73 0.43 -6.37 0.46
N ASP A 74 0.16 -5.07 0.33
CA ASP A 74 -0.35 -4.47 -0.90
C ASP A 74 0.73 -4.47 -2.00
N GLU A 75 1.97 -4.15 -1.64
CA GLU A 75 3.17 -4.21 -2.50
C GLU A 75 3.42 -5.63 -3.04
N LYS A 76 2.96 -6.67 -2.33
CA LYS A 76 3.05 -8.08 -2.76
C LYS A 76 1.71 -8.67 -3.23
N ARG A 77 0.78 -7.86 -3.75
CA ARG A 77 -0.45 -8.41 -4.35
C ARG A 77 -0.11 -9.12 -5.65
N ILE A 78 0.10 -10.43 -5.54
CA ILE A 78 0.27 -11.33 -6.67
C ILE A 78 -1.09 -11.49 -7.36
N SER A 79 -1.13 -11.11 -8.64
CA SER A 79 -2.30 -11.23 -9.50
C SER A 79 -2.42 -12.61 -10.14
N ASP A 80 -1.30 -13.29 -10.36
CA ASP A 80 -1.22 -14.58 -11.04
C ASP A 80 0.10 -15.27 -10.67
N GLU A 81 0.12 -16.60 -10.74
CA GLU A 81 1.33 -17.40 -10.59
C GLU A 81 1.63 -18.06 -11.94
N VAL A 82 2.80 -17.79 -12.50
CA VAL A 82 3.20 -18.16 -13.86
C VAL A 82 4.42 -19.04 -13.78
N ASP A 83 4.41 -20.16 -14.49
CA ASP A 83 5.59 -21.02 -14.56
C ASP A 83 6.67 -20.39 -15.45
N LEU A 84 7.94 -20.50 -15.03
CA LEU A 84 9.07 -19.98 -15.79
C LEU A 84 9.14 -20.63 -17.18
N GLU A 85 8.68 -21.88 -17.32
CA GLU A 85 8.63 -22.58 -18.62
C GLU A 85 7.64 -21.94 -19.61
N ASP A 86 6.62 -21.24 -19.11
CA ASP A 86 5.61 -20.53 -19.92
C ASP A 86 6.06 -19.11 -20.31
N MET A 87 7.19 -18.63 -19.78
CA MET A 87 7.73 -17.30 -20.10
C MET A 87 8.60 -17.32 -21.37
N ILE A 88 8.62 -16.20 -22.08
CA ILE A 88 9.45 -16.04 -23.28
C ILE A 88 10.87 -15.64 -22.86
N TYR A 89 11.83 -16.52 -23.10
CA TYR A 89 13.25 -16.29 -22.81
C TYR A 89 13.97 -15.55 -23.95
N ASN A 90 14.76 -14.53 -23.60
CA ASN A 90 15.68 -13.84 -24.48
C ASN A 90 17.14 -14.14 -24.07
N ALA A 91 17.89 -14.76 -24.96
CA ALA A 91 19.28 -15.17 -24.73
C ALA A 91 20.31 -14.02 -24.85
N GLU A 92 19.95 -12.90 -25.49
CA GLU A 92 20.86 -11.75 -25.62
C GLU A 92 20.94 -10.93 -24.32
N ASP A 93 19.79 -10.79 -23.64
CA ASP A 93 19.64 -10.00 -22.42
C ASP A 93 19.48 -10.88 -21.16
N GLU A 94 19.57 -12.20 -21.30
CA GLU A 94 19.40 -13.21 -20.23
C GLU A 94 18.16 -12.92 -19.36
N CYS A 95 17.02 -12.71 -20.01
CA CYS A 95 15.78 -12.31 -19.34
C CYS A 95 14.55 -13.07 -19.84
N TYR A 96 13.58 -13.21 -18.94
CA TYR A 96 12.27 -13.80 -19.20
C TYR A 96 11.22 -12.70 -19.27
N SER A 97 10.30 -12.83 -20.22
CA SER A 97 9.19 -11.90 -20.40
C SER A 97 7.84 -12.62 -20.46
N TYR A 98 6.80 -12.00 -19.91
CA TYR A 98 5.44 -12.52 -19.94
C TYR A 98 4.43 -11.41 -20.19
N ALA A 99 3.42 -11.67 -21.03
CA ALA A 99 2.46 -10.64 -21.42
C ALA A 99 1.45 -10.35 -20.30
N CYS A 100 1.30 -9.08 -19.95
CA CYS A 100 0.27 -8.63 -19.02
C CYS A 100 -1.05 -8.35 -19.74
N ARG A 101 -2.18 -8.54 -19.03
CA ARG A 101 -3.52 -8.22 -19.53
C ARG A 101 -3.73 -6.73 -19.83
N CYS A 102 -2.87 -5.84 -19.32
CA CYS A 102 -2.91 -4.42 -19.66
C CYS A 102 -2.29 -4.09 -21.04
N GLY A 103 -1.61 -5.05 -21.68
CA GLY A 103 -0.92 -4.88 -22.96
C GLY A 103 0.58 -4.60 -22.85
N GLU A 104 1.11 -4.47 -21.63
CA GLU A 104 2.56 -4.42 -21.36
C GLU A 104 3.09 -5.79 -20.94
N HIS A 105 4.33 -5.86 -20.43
CA HIS A 105 4.98 -7.12 -20.08
C HIS A 105 5.54 -7.09 -18.66
N TYR A 106 5.65 -8.28 -18.09
CA TYR A 106 6.45 -8.58 -16.91
C TYR A 106 7.84 -8.98 -17.39
N PHE A 107 8.89 -8.51 -16.72
CA PHE A 107 10.28 -8.82 -17.06
C PHE A 107 11.04 -9.24 -15.81
N ILE A 108 11.80 -10.33 -15.91
CA ILE A 108 12.71 -10.76 -14.86
C ILE A 108 13.99 -11.32 -15.47
N SER A 109 15.14 -10.85 -15.00
CA SER A 109 16.43 -11.37 -15.42
C SER A 109 16.79 -12.67 -14.71
N VAL A 110 17.69 -13.46 -15.32
CA VAL A 110 18.25 -14.65 -14.67
C VAL A 110 18.92 -14.28 -13.34
N GLU A 111 19.64 -13.15 -13.29
CA GLU A 111 20.30 -12.66 -12.06
C GLU A 111 19.30 -12.39 -10.93
N GLU A 112 18.14 -11.80 -11.23
CA GLU A 112 17.08 -11.55 -10.24
C GLU A 112 16.48 -12.87 -9.69
N LEU A 113 16.29 -13.87 -10.55
CA LEU A 113 15.84 -15.21 -10.13
C LEU A 113 16.87 -15.86 -9.21
N GLU A 114 18.16 -15.73 -9.50
CA GLU A 114 19.25 -16.26 -8.67
C GLU A 114 19.36 -15.56 -7.30
N ASP A 115 19.03 -14.27 -7.20
CA ASP A 115 18.93 -13.54 -5.92
C ASP A 115 17.69 -13.93 -5.10
N GLY A 116 16.81 -14.77 -5.67
CA GLY A 116 15.58 -15.23 -5.03
C GLY A 116 14.40 -14.28 -5.21
N THR A 117 14.46 -13.37 -6.19
CA THR A 117 13.32 -12.55 -6.58
C THR A 117 12.35 -13.39 -7.40
N ASP A 118 11.19 -13.71 -6.84
CA ASP A 118 10.13 -14.45 -7.52
C ASP A 118 8.90 -13.59 -7.88
N VAL A 119 8.90 -12.32 -7.48
CA VAL A 119 7.75 -11.42 -7.65
C VAL A 119 8.09 -10.33 -8.65
N VAL A 120 7.36 -10.30 -9.77
CA VAL A 120 7.66 -9.44 -10.91
C VAL A 120 6.55 -8.41 -11.10
N PRO A 121 6.85 -7.10 -11.04
CA PRO A 121 5.87 -6.06 -11.35
C PRO A 121 5.64 -5.92 -12.86
N CYS A 122 4.44 -5.51 -13.25
CA CYS A 122 4.17 -5.09 -14.62
C CYS A 122 4.69 -3.67 -14.84
N ASP A 123 5.31 -3.39 -16.00
CA ASP A 123 5.75 -2.02 -16.34
C ASP A 123 4.57 -1.04 -16.52
N GLY A 124 3.40 -1.57 -16.91
CA GLY A 124 2.23 -0.76 -17.26
C GLY A 124 1.09 -0.69 -16.26
N CYS A 125 1.15 -1.45 -15.17
CA CYS A 125 0.10 -1.42 -14.15
C CYS A 125 0.61 -1.82 -12.77
N SER A 126 -0.22 -1.70 -11.75
CA SER A 126 0.14 -2.05 -10.36
C SER A 126 0.01 -3.54 -10.03
N LEU A 127 -0.05 -4.41 -11.03
CA LEU A 127 -0.15 -5.86 -10.83
C LEU A 127 1.25 -6.46 -10.74
N ASN A 128 1.39 -7.46 -9.89
CA ASN A 128 2.57 -8.31 -9.83
C ASN A 128 2.19 -9.73 -10.22
N ILE A 129 3.12 -10.50 -10.78
CA ILE A 129 3.00 -11.96 -10.89
C ILE A 129 4.06 -12.61 -10.02
N ARG A 130 3.82 -13.86 -9.63
CA ARG A 130 4.85 -14.71 -9.05
C ARG A 130 5.33 -15.69 -10.10
N VAL A 131 6.64 -15.75 -10.31
CA VAL A 131 7.27 -16.70 -11.21
C VAL A 131 7.60 -17.97 -10.43
N LEU A 132 7.04 -19.09 -10.87
CA LEU A 132 7.33 -20.42 -10.33
C LEU A 132 8.49 -21.01 -11.10
N TYR A 133 9.57 -21.36 -10.41
CA TYR A 133 10.73 -22.00 -11.01
C TYR A 133 11.18 -23.17 -10.14
N GLU A 134 11.58 -24.26 -10.79
CA GLU A 134 12.22 -25.37 -10.08
C GLU A 134 13.64 -24.93 -9.69
N SER A 135 13.80 -24.48 -8.44
CA SER A 135 15.13 -24.40 -7.83
C SER A 135 15.66 -25.83 -7.67
N GLN A 136 16.39 -26.30 -8.68
CA GLN A 136 17.06 -27.58 -8.60
C GLN A 136 17.99 -27.56 -7.38
N HIS A 137 17.68 -28.41 -6.41
CA HIS A 137 18.41 -28.61 -5.17
C HIS A 137 19.81 -29.20 -5.41
#